data_AF-L0JMA6-F1
#
_entry.id   AF-L0JMA6-F1
#
_cell.length_a   1.000
_cell.length_b   1.000
_cell.length_c   1.000
_cell.angle_alpha   90.00
_cell.angle_beta   90.00
_cell.angle_gamma   90.00
#
_symmetry.space_group_name_H-M   'P 1'
#
loop_
_entity.id
_entity.type
_entity.pdbx_description
1 polymer ?
#
loop_
_entity_poly.entity_id
_entity_poly.type
_entity_poly.pdbx_seq_one_letter_code
_entity_poly.pdbx_strand_id
1 'polypeptide(L)'
;MNRLVSAFGLLLIVLGVALGSVQLGAFDQVVAERDASVSVAGEDEAYLSIQDEYRGRTVRNYLCIFLCFSYDGPRTVATLENRYVTDYSPLNVEVDTVGGASDDTLEVSQAPTTLSEGEARNVVVSCSGTTTADGTGDVTLLVDVSEPVYIHQKTTIQDVSYDCAAGY
;
A
#
# COMPACT_ATOMS: atom_id res chain seq x y z
N MET A 1 51.94 -46.62 23.76
CA MET A 1 51.77 -45.76 22.56
C MET A 1 52.01 -46.59 21.32
N ASN A 2 51.13 -46.77 20.33
CA ASN A 2 49.68 -46.60 20.18
C ASN A 2 49.31 -47.54 19.02
N ARG A 3 48.88 -48.78 19.29
CA ARG A 3 48.43 -49.75 18.26
C ARG A 3 46.99 -49.52 17.79
N LEU A 4 46.33 -48.47 18.29
CA LEU A 4 44.91 -48.17 18.05
C LEU A 4 44.64 -47.26 16.84
N VAL A 5 45.65 -46.58 16.28
CA VAL A 5 45.43 -45.63 15.16
C VAL A 5 45.40 -46.32 13.79
N SER A 6 45.95 -47.53 13.67
CA SER A 6 46.04 -48.24 12.38
C SER A 6 44.74 -48.93 11.93
N ALA A 7 43.76 -49.12 12.81
CA ALA A 7 42.54 -49.87 12.49
C ALA A 7 41.41 -48.99 11.92
N PHE A 8 41.44 -47.67 12.15
CA PHE A 8 40.40 -46.74 11.66
C PHE A 8 40.67 -46.20 10.25
N GLY A 9 41.91 -46.22 9.77
CA GLY A 9 42.25 -45.71 8.44
C GLY A 9 41.78 -46.60 7.29
N LEU A 10 41.64 -47.91 7.53
CA LEU A 10 41.33 -48.88 6.47
C LEU A 10 39.82 -49.06 6.23
N LEU A 11 38.97 -48.65 7.19
CA LEU A 11 37.51 -48.74 7.07
C LEU A 11 36.92 -47.64 6.17
N LEU A 12 37.60 -46.51 6.02
CA LEU A 12 37.15 -45.37 5.21
C LEU A 12 37.40 -45.53 3.70
N ILE A 13 38.29 -46.45 3.30
CA ILE A 13 38.61 -46.69 1.88
C ILE A 13 37.60 -47.63 1.22
N VAL A 14 36.95 -48.52 1.99
CA VAL A 14 35.98 -49.49 1.45
C VAL A 14 34.60 -48.86 1.23
N LEU A 15 34.24 -47.79 1.97
CA LEU A 15 32.97 -47.09 1.77
C LEU A 15 32.97 -46.07 0.62
N GLY A 16 34.15 -45.69 0.09
CA GLY A 16 34.29 -44.70 -0.97
C GLY A 16 34.09 -45.23 -2.41
N VAL A 17 33.94 -46.54 -2.60
CA VAL A 17 33.92 -47.17 -3.94
C VAL A 17 32.50 -47.54 -4.41
N ALA A 18 31.47 -47.34 -3.58
CA ALA A 18 30.11 -47.82 -3.89
C ALA A 18 29.19 -46.81 -4.61
N LEU A 19 29.63 -45.58 -4.90
CA LEU A 19 28.80 -44.59 -5.64
C LEU A 19 29.44 -44.12 -6.97
N GLY A 20 30.43 -44.86 -7.46
CA GLY A 20 31.09 -44.61 -8.75
C GLY A 20 30.52 -45.46 -9.88
N SER A 21 29.31 -45.15 -10.35
CA SER A 21 28.84 -45.38 -11.73
C SER A 21 27.53 -44.59 -11.85
N VAL A 22 27.36 -43.66 -12.80
CA VAL A 22 27.26 -43.86 -14.25
C VAL A 22 27.53 -42.52 -14.96
N GLN A 23 28.48 -42.53 -15.91
CA GLN A 23 28.49 -41.94 -17.27
C GLN A 23 27.52 -40.78 -17.60
N LEU A 24 27.79 -39.77 -18.43
CA LEU A 24 28.80 -39.42 -19.45
C LEU A 24 28.42 -38.00 -19.95
N GLY A 25 29.37 -37.20 -20.41
CA GLY A 25 29.14 -36.27 -21.53
C GLY A 25 29.21 -34.76 -21.26
N ALA A 26 30.19 -34.14 -21.93
CA ALA A 26 30.28 -32.74 -22.34
C ALA A 26 30.30 -31.65 -21.25
N PHE A 27 31.50 -31.15 -20.94
CA PHE A 27 31.68 -29.80 -20.45
C PHE A 27 31.47 -28.83 -21.62
N ASP A 28 30.26 -28.31 -21.78
CA ASP A 28 30.03 -27.07 -22.49
C ASP A 28 29.79 -25.95 -21.47
N GLN A 29 30.46 -24.82 -21.72
CA GLN A 29 30.46 -23.55 -21.00
C GLN A 29 29.64 -23.44 -19.70
N VAL A 30 30.33 -23.38 -18.55
CA VAL A 30 29.80 -22.76 -17.34
C VAL A 30 29.80 -21.24 -17.56
N VAL A 31 28.76 -20.74 -18.24
CA VAL A 31 28.29 -19.38 -18.01
C VAL A 31 27.76 -19.39 -16.59
N ALA A 32 28.36 -18.60 -15.71
CA ALA A 32 27.82 -18.34 -14.39
C ALA A 32 26.48 -17.63 -14.57
N GLU A 33 25.42 -18.42 -14.70
CA GLU A 33 24.04 -18.00 -14.54
C GLU A 33 23.94 -17.55 -13.08
N ARG A 34 24.17 -16.26 -12.83
CA ARG A 34 23.79 -15.66 -11.56
C ARG A 34 22.28 -15.76 -11.56
N ASP A 35 21.75 -16.71 -10.80
CA ASP A 35 20.35 -16.74 -10.41
C ASP A 35 20.03 -15.37 -9.80
N ALA A 36 19.48 -14.48 -10.63
CA ALA A 36 18.84 -13.27 -10.16
C ALA A 36 17.54 -13.77 -9.52
N SER A 37 17.57 -14.03 -8.21
CA SER A 37 16.36 -14.26 -7.44
C SER A 37 15.59 -12.95 -7.41
N VAL A 38 14.75 -12.73 -8.41
CA VAL A 38 13.70 -11.72 -8.34
C VAL A 38 12.66 -12.29 -7.39
N SER A 39 12.73 -11.86 -6.13
CA SER A 39 11.66 -12.10 -5.17
C SER A 39 10.48 -11.23 -5.62
N VAL A 40 9.63 -11.79 -6.49
CA VAL A 40 8.30 -11.23 -6.72
C VAL A 40 7.55 -11.46 -5.42
N ALA A 41 7.12 -10.38 -4.76
CA ALA A 41 6.24 -10.44 -3.60
C ALA A 41 5.13 -11.47 -3.88
N GLY A 42 4.94 -12.44 -2.99
CA GLY A 42 3.94 -13.48 -3.18
C GLY A 42 2.56 -12.85 -3.35
N GLU A 43 1.60 -13.54 -3.99
CA GLU A 43 0.23 -13.02 -4.16
C GLU A 43 -0.43 -12.62 -2.81
N ASP A 44 0.05 -13.17 -1.69
CA ASP A 44 -0.34 -12.82 -0.32
C ASP A 44 0.15 -11.43 0.16
N GLU A 45 1.05 -10.77 -0.57
CA GLU A 45 1.62 -9.45 -0.27
C GLU A 45 1.05 -8.33 -1.16
N ALA A 46 0.19 -8.67 -2.12
CA ALA A 46 -0.42 -7.74 -3.05
C ALA A 46 -1.77 -7.23 -2.49
N TYR A 47 -1.82 -5.95 -2.11
CA TYR A 47 -3.02 -5.30 -1.57
C TYR A 47 -3.07 -3.82 -1.95
N LEU A 48 -4.28 -3.24 -1.86
CA LEU A 48 -4.44 -1.80 -1.93
C LEU A 48 -4.26 -1.27 -0.51
N SER A 49 -3.21 -0.46 -0.32
CA SER A 49 -2.89 0.11 0.98
C SER A 49 -3.53 1.48 1.09
N ILE A 50 -4.27 1.74 2.17
CA ILE A 50 -4.74 3.08 2.53
C ILE A 50 -4.10 3.46 3.86
N GLN A 51 -3.22 4.45 3.82
CA GLN A 51 -2.48 4.92 4.99
C GLN A 51 -3.05 6.26 5.46
N ASP A 52 -3.30 6.37 6.75
CA ASP A 52 -3.70 7.62 7.39
C ASP A 52 -2.53 8.63 7.32
N GLU A 53 -2.78 9.78 6.69
CA GLU A 53 -1.85 10.91 6.59
C GLU A 53 -2.43 12.16 7.24
N TYR A 54 -3.51 12.05 8.00
CA TYR A 54 -4.14 13.18 8.64
C TYR A 54 -3.26 13.75 9.75
N ARG A 55 -2.72 14.95 9.51
CA ARG A 55 -1.78 15.61 10.43
C ARG A 55 -2.44 16.52 11.46
N GLY A 56 -3.70 16.26 11.81
CA GLY A 56 -4.45 17.04 12.80
C GLY A 56 -4.79 18.47 12.38
N ARG A 57 -4.73 18.78 11.07
CA ARG A 57 -5.06 20.12 10.56
C ARG A 57 -6.52 20.17 10.17
N THR A 58 -7.24 21.20 10.61
CA THR A 58 -8.67 21.35 10.30
C THR A 58 -8.90 21.40 8.78
N VAL A 59 -9.88 20.62 8.32
CA VAL A 59 -10.47 20.70 6.97
C VAL A 59 -11.37 21.91 6.94
N ARG A 60 -11.13 22.84 6.01
CA ARG A 60 -11.95 24.04 5.85
C ARG A 60 -12.27 24.32 4.39
N ASN A 61 -13.34 25.07 4.18
CA ASN A 61 -13.55 25.76 2.91
C ASN A 61 -12.51 26.88 2.73
N TYR A 62 -12.19 27.21 1.48
CA TYR A 62 -11.38 28.40 1.20
C TYR A 62 -12.09 29.64 1.74
N LEU A 63 -11.41 30.41 2.61
CA LEU A 63 -11.91 31.73 3.01
C LEU A 63 -11.66 32.72 1.87
N CYS A 64 -12.72 33.03 1.13
CA CYS A 64 -12.68 33.88 -0.06
C CYS A 64 -13.27 35.27 0.25
N ILE A 65 -12.45 36.20 0.78
CA ILE A 65 -12.85 37.60 0.93
C ILE A 65 -12.01 38.44 -0.04
N PHE A 66 -12.55 38.77 -1.22
CA PHE A 66 -11.91 39.48 -2.36
C PHE A 66 -10.66 38.80 -2.98
N LEU A 67 -9.91 38.02 -2.20
CA LEU A 67 -8.78 37.16 -2.57
C LEU A 67 -8.90 35.89 -1.72
N CYS A 68 -8.67 34.71 -2.32
CA CYS A 68 -8.70 33.45 -1.58
C CYS A 68 -7.43 33.36 -0.71
N PHE A 69 -7.58 33.44 0.62
CA PHE A 69 -6.45 33.26 1.52
C PHE A 69 -6.40 31.81 2.01
N SER A 70 -5.34 31.11 1.64
CA SER A 70 -5.08 29.70 1.94
C SER A 70 -4.41 29.54 3.31
N TYR A 71 -5.13 29.85 4.40
CA TYR A 71 -4.61 29.51 5.73
C TYR A 71 -5.01 28.08 6.14
N ASP A 72 -6.22 27.63 5.80
CA ASP A 72 -6.65 26.24 5.94
C ASP A 72 -7.67 25.92 4.84
N GLY A 73 -7.46 24.84 4.08
CA GLY A 73 -8.28 24.44 2.92
C GLY A 73 -8.43 22.91 2.88
N PRO A 74 -8.76 22.31 1.72
CA PRO A 74 -8.80 20.86 1.57
C PRO A 74 -7.53 20.18 2.12
N ARG A 75 -7.69 19.02 2.76
CA ARG A 75 -6.59 18.33 3.46
C ARG A 75 -6.38 16.94 2.92
N THR A 76 -5.12 16.59 2.72
CA THR A 76 -4.73 15.19 2.58
C THR A 76 -5.03 14.48 3.89
N VAL A 77 -5.89 13.47 3.81
CA VAL A 77 -6.27 12.62 4.96
C VAL A 77 -5.70 11.22 4.83
N ALA A 78 -5.39 10.79 3.61
CA ALA A 78 -4.82 9.47 3.36
C ALA A 78 -3.92 9.47 2.12
N THR A 79 -3.06 8.45 2.07
CA THR A 79 -2.36 8.05 0.85
C THR A 79 -2.84 6.66 0.44
N LEU A 80 -3.24 6.55 -0.82
CA LEU A 80 -3.62 5.31 -1.46
C LEU A 80 -2.43 4.78 -2.26
N GLU A 81 -2.05 3.54 -2.03
CA GLU A 81 -0.91 2.90 -2.69
C GLU A 81 -1.31 1.55 -3.29
N ASN A 82 -0.93 1.35 -4.56
CA ASN A 82 -1.12 0.10 -5.26
C ASN A 82 0.11 -0.81 -5.06
N ARG A 83 -0.03 -1.84 -4.24
CA ARG A 83 1.01 -2.88 -4.08
C ARG A 83 0.79 -4.09 -4.99
N TYR A 84 -0.19 -4.06 -5.88
CA TYR A 84 -0.37 -5.10 -6.89
C TYR A 84 0.54 -4.85 -8.10
N VAL A 85 0.86 -5.94 -8.81
CA VAL A 85 1.60 -5.95 -10.08
C VAL A 85 0.71 -5.63 -11.29
N THR A 86 -0.38 -4.90 -11.07
CA THR A 86 -1.36 -4.54 -12.10
C THR A 86 -1.87 -3.13 -11.87
N ASP A 87 -2.19 -2.43 -12.95
CA ASP A 87 -2.77 -1.10 -12.90
C ASP A 87 -4.27 -1.19 -12.60
N TYR A 88 -4.77 -0.27 -11.78
CA TYR A 88 -6.20 -0.16 -11.49
C TYR A 88 -6.85 1.03 -12.19
N SER A 89 -7.94 0.77 -12.91
CA SER A 89 -8.77 1.77 -13.58
C SER A 89 -10.10 1.15 -14.00
N PRO A 90 -11.26 1.77 -13.73
CA PRO A 90 -11.45 2.98 -12.92
C PRO A 90 -11.40 2.66 -11.42
N LEU A 91 -10.78 3.56 -10.66
CA LEU A 91 -10.76 3.60 -9.21
C LEU A 91 -11.73 4.70 -8.73
N ASN A 92 -12.59 4.39 -7.77
CA ASN A 92 -13.46 5.35 -7.09
C ASN A 92 -13.06 5.45 -5.62
N VAL A 93 -13.01 6.67 -5.10
CA VAL A 93 -12.76 6.95 -3.69
C VAL A 93 -13.75 8.01 -3.24
N GLU A 94 -14.52 7.72 -2.19
CA GLU A 94 -15.54 8.61 -1.66
C GLU A 94 -15.55 8.62 -0.13
N VAL A 95 -16.16 9.65 0.46
CA VAL A 95 -16.49 9.65 1.88
C VAL A 95 -17.76 8.83 2.04
N ASP A 96 -17.69 7.78 2.85
CA ASP A 96 -18.83 6.91 3.16
C ASP A 96 -19.59 7.43 4.38
N THR A 97 -18.88 7.79 5.46
CA THR A 97 -19.49 8.32 6.68
C THR A 97 -18.61 9.36 7.38
N VAL A 98 -19.26 10.26 8.12
CA VAL A 98 -18.60 11.23 9.01
C VAL A 98 -19.16 11.08 10.42
N GLY A 99 -18.37 10.50 11.31
CA GLY A 99 -18.75 10.26 12.71
C GLY A 99 -19.11 11.56 13.43
N GLY A 100 -20.31 11.62 14.01
CA GLY A 100 -20.77 12.79 14.76
C GLY A 100 -21.21 13.98 13.91
N ALA A 101 -21.26 13.82 12.57
CA ALA A 101 -21.79 14.80 11.64
C ALA A 101 -22.80 14.15 10.68
N SER A 102 -23.32 14.93 9.73
CA SER A 102 -24.00 14.35 8.57
C SER A 102 -22.97 13.80 7.60
N ASP A 103 -23.25 12.66 6.96
CA ASP A 103 -22.29 12.00 6.04
C ASP A 103 -21.94 12.88 4.83
N ASP A 104 -22.84 13.79 4.47
CA ASP A 104 -22.61 14.79 3.44
C ASP A 104 -21.79 15.98 3.92
N THR A 105 -21.20 16.01 5.12
CA THR A 105 -20.43 17.17 5.62
C THR A 105 -19.11 17.35 4.89
N LEU A 106 -18.46 16.24 4.55
CA LEU A 106 -17.15 16.18 3.92
C LEU A 106 -17.25 15.39 2.62
N GLU A 107 -16.39 15.72 1.66
CA GLU A 107 -16.32 15.02 0.38
C GLU A 107 -14.86 14.81 -0.07
N VAL A 108 -14.63 13.79 -0.88
CA VAL A 108 -13.33 13.60 -1.54
C VAL A 108 -13.23 14.59 -2.69
N SER A 109 -12.47 15.66 -2.48
CA SER A 109 -12.19 16.70 -3.49
C SER A 109 -11.12 16.30 -4.51
N GLN A 110 -10.20 15.41 -4.11
CA GLN A 110 -9.17 14.90 -5.00
C GLN A 110 -8.79 13.47 -4.58
N ALA A 111 -8.86 12.55 -5.54
CA ALA A 111 -8.33 11.20 -5.41
C ALA A 111 -7.86 10.70 -6.78
N PRO A 112 -6.94 9.71 -6.81
CA PRO A 112 -6.64 8.99 -8.04
C PRO A 112 -7.89 8.32 -8.62
N THR A 113 -8.11 8.46 -9.93
CA THR A 113 -9.08 7.64 -10.69
C THR A 113 -8.42 6.46 -11.38
N THR A 114 -7.08 6.47 -11.43
CA THR A 114 -6.23 5.37 -11.88
C THR A 114 -5.03 5.28 -10.95
N LEU A 115 -4.50 4.07 -10.73
CA LEU A 115 -3.31 3.89 -9.90
C LEU A 115 -2.44 2.78 -10.50
N SER A 116 -1.26 3.15 -11.02
CA SER A 116 -0.35 2.19 -11.62
C SER A 116 0.35 1.31 -10.59
N GLU A 117 0.92 0.19 -11.02
CA GLU A 117 1.75 -0.68 -10.17
C GLU A 117 2.79 0.12 -9.38
N GLY A 118 2.81 -0.09 -8.05
CA GLY A 118 3.76 0.55 -7.14
C GLY A 118 3.53 2.05 -6.92
N GLU A 119 2.48 2.63 -7.50
CA GLU A 119 2.19 4.05 -7.37
C GLU A 119 1.45 4.35 -6.05
N ALA A 120 1.82 5.48 -5.42
CA ALA A 120 1.12 6.06 -4.28
C ALA A 120 0.62 7.47 -4.61
N ARG A 121 -0.66 7.75 -4.33
CA ARG A 121 -1.29 9.06 -4.54
C ARG A 121 -2.15 9.48 -3.36
N ASN A 122 -2.30 10.78 -3.18
CA ASN A 122 -3.02 11.34 -2.06
C ASN A 122 -4.53 11.35 -2.27
N VAL A 123 -5.26 11.18 -1.17
CA VAL A 123 -6.69 11.43 -1.05
C VAL A 123 -6.89 12.69 -0.24
N VAL A 124 -7.58 13.66 -0.82
CA VAL A 124 -7.82 14.99 -0.25
C VAL A 124 -9.30 15.17 0.01
N VAL A 125 -9.63 15.48 1.26
CA VAL A 125 -11.00 15.76 1.71
C VAL A 125 -11.20 17.27 1.86
N SER A 126 -12.37 17.74 1.46
CA SER A 126 -12.86 19.09 1.69
C SER A 126 -14.21 19.08 2.38
N CYS A 127 -14.62 20.24 2.87
CA CYS A 127 -16.03 20.47 3.18
C CYS A 127 -16.86 20.36 1.90
N SER A 128 -18.04 19.77 2.01
CA SER A 128 -18.98 19.70 0.89
C SER A 128 -19.73 21.02 0.73
N GLY A 129 -19.87 21.46 -0.52
CA GLY A 129 -20.80 22.53 -0.94
C GLY A 129 -21.02 23.68 0.07
N THR A 130 -22.29 23.88 0.46
CA THR A 130 -22.74 24.92 1.39
C THR A 130 -22.92 24.42 2.83
N THR A 131 -22.36 23.25 3.15
CA THR A 131 -22.54 22.67 4.49
C THR A 131 -21.93 23.59 5.54
N THR A 132 -22.71 23.90 6.57
CA THR A 132 -22.29 24.75 7.68
C THR A 132 -22.24 23.89 8.93
N ALA A 133 -21.08 23.30 9.20
CA ALA A 133 -20.83 22.46 10.35
C ALA A 133 -19.37 22.57 10.77
N ASP A 134 -19.10 22.50 12.06
CA ASP A 134 -17.77 22.42 12.64
C ASP A 134 -17.71 21.32 13.69
N GLY A 135 -16.54 20.74 13.88
CA GLY A 135 -16.37 19.64 14.82
C GLY A 135 -15.14 18.80 14.59
N THR A 136 -15.18 17.61 15.15
CA THR A 136 -14.16 16.56 14.99
C THR A 136 -14.89 15.23 14.93
N GLY A 137 -14.54 14.41 13.95
CA GLY A 137 -15.22 13.15 13.70
C GLY A 137 -14.35 12.16 12.94
N ASP A 138 -14.65 10.88 13.12
CA ASP A 138 -14.01 9.82 12.36
C ASP A 138 -14.55 9.81 10.93
N VAL A 139 -13.67 9.88 9.93
CA VAL A 139 -14.06 9.90 8.51
C VAL A 139 -13.77 8.55 7.90
N THR A 140 -14.81 7.87 7.45
CA THR A 140 -14.65 6.61 6.72
C THR A 140 -14.59 6.89 5.22
N LEU A 141 -13.49 6.48 4.60
CA LEU A 141 -13.33 6.45 3.15
C LEU A 141 -13.73 5.10 2.62
N LEU A 142 -14.49 5.09 1.52
CA LEU A 142 -14.77 3.91 0.72
C LEU A 142 -13.94 3.96 -0.56
N VAL A 143 -13.24 2.86 -0.84
CA VAL A 143 -12.46 2.66 -2.05
C VAL A 143 -13.06 1.49 -2.82
N ASP A 144 -13.45 1.77 -4.05
CA ASP A 144 -14.05 0.82 -4.98
C ASP A 144 -13.22 0.71 -6.25
N VAL A 145 -12.91 -0.53 -6.64
CA VAL A 145 -12.30 -0.86 -7.93
C VAL A 145 -13.08 -1.99 -8.56
N SER A 146 -13.33 -1.90 -9.86
CA SER A 146 -14.11 -2.94 -10.57
C SER A 146 -13.27 -3.84 -11.48
N GLU A 147 -12.09 -3.39 -11.90
CA GLU A 147 -11.23 -4.10 -12.85
C GLU A 147 -9.74 -3.90 -12.51
N PRO A 148 -8.87 -4.91 -12.69
CA PRO A 148 -9.20 -6.29 -13.10
C PRO A 148 -9.83 -7.13 -11.98
N VAL A 149 -9.77 -6.67 -10.73
CA VAL A 149 -10.32 -7.36 -9.55
C VAL A 149 -11.25 -6.40 -8.81
N TYR A 150 -12.41 -6.90 -8.41
CA TYR A 150 -13.34 -6.13 -7.59
C TYR A 150 -12.77 -5.96 -6.18
N ILE A 151 -12.50 -4.73 -5.78
CA ILE A 151 -12.04 -4.34 -4.44
C ILE A 151 -13.08 -3.38 -3.87
N HIS A 152 -13.59 -3.70 -2.68
CA HIS A 152 -14.48 -2.83 -1.90
C HIS A 152 -13.92 -2.74 -0.49
N GLN A 153 -13.25 -1.64 -0.18
CA GLN A 153 -12.51 -1.48 1.07
C GLN A 153 -12.91 -0.19 1.75
N LYS A 154 -13.14 -0.29 3.07
CA LYS A 154 -13.32 0.87 3.93
C LYS A 154 -12.09 1.09 4.79
N THR A 155 -11.72 2.34 4.99
CA THR A 155 -10.75 2.75 6.01
C THR A 155 -11.30 3.92 6.80
N THR A 156 -10.97 4.00 8.08
CA THR A 156 -11.42 5.08 8.96
C THR A 156 -10.22 5.91 9.38
N ILE A 157 -10.28 7.20 9.08
CA ILE A 157 -9.33 8.22 9.53
C ILE A 157 -9.91 8.83 10.81
N GLN A 158 -9.15 8.78 11.90
CA GLN A 158 -9.65 9.18 13.22
C GLN A 158 -9.52 10.68 13.45
N ASP A 159 -10.42 11.21 14.28
CA ASP A 159 -10.32 12.55 14.84
C ASP A 159 -10.11 13.67 13.79
N VAL A 160 -10.77 13.56 12.63
CA VAL A 160 -10.67 14.57 11.58
C VAL A 160 -11.41 15.83 12.04
N SER A 161 -10.64 16.88 12.32
CA SER A 161 -11.17 18.21 12.61
C SER A 161 -11.66 18.87 11.32
N TYR A 162 -12.88 19.40 11.34
CA TYR A 162 -13.46 20.16 10.24
C TYR A 162 -14.13 21.44 10.74
N ASP A 163 -14.08 22.48 9.91
CA ASP A 163 -14.78 23.75 10.10
C ASP A 163 -15.24 24.20 8.71
N CYS A 164 -16.46 23.78 8.38
CA CYS A 164 -17.13 24.05 7.12
C CYS A 164 -18.01 25.29 7.19
N ALA A 165 -18.11 25.93 8.35
CA ALA A 165 -18.85 27.16 8.47
C ALA A 165 -18.28 28.22 7.52
N ALA A 166 -19.11 28.72 6.61
CA ALA A 166 -18.72 29.84 5.76
C ALA A 166 -18.51 31.07 6.66
N GLY A 167 -17.25 31.43 6.89
CA GLY A 167 -16.90 32.71 7.50
C GLY A 167 -17.30 33.82 6.54
N TYR A 168 -18.44 34.46 6.79
CA TYR A 168 -18.85 35.70 6.11
C TYR A 168 -18.10 36.90 6.69
#